data_AF-A0A135Z2J4-F1
#
_entry.id   AF-A0A135Z2J4-F1
#
_cell.length_a   1.000
_cell.length_b   1.000
_cell.length_c   1.000
_cell.angle_alpha   90.00
_cell.angle_beta   90.00
_cell.angle_gamma   90.00
#
_symmetry.space_group_name_H-M   'P 1'
#
loop_
_entity.id
_entity.type
_entity.pdbx_description
1 polymer ?
#
loop_
_entity_poly.entity_id
_entity_poly.type
_entity_poly.pdbx_seq_one_letter_code
_entity_poly.pdbx_strand_id
1 'polypeptide(L)'
;MIELERTKELAKKYKMNLREVNDKAGLGRNSIYNWKNQRPGIDALNAVADVLHTSADYLSGKTNNPSPSPKGDETGGISIDGEVPYFYHGYTIPEDYLNIVRQLMERDIKKGLIKRHDNSRSE
;
A
#
# COMPACT_ATOMS: atom_id res chain seq x y z
N MET A 1 -13.25 16.13 5.83
CA MET A 1 -13.24 14.68 5.51
C MET A 1 -11.90 14.37 4.90
N ILE A 2 -11.15 13.51 5.58
CA ILE A 2 -9.74 13.23 5.27
C ILE A 2 -9.59 12.39 4.00
N GLU A 3 -10.65 11.65 3.64
CA GLU A 3 -10.71 10.71 2.52
C GLU A 3 -10.54 11.43 1.18
N LEU A 4 -11.28 12.52 1.01
CA LEU A 4 -11.23 13.33 -0.20
C LEU A 4 -9.91 14.11 -0.32
N GLU A 5 -9.36 14.58 0.81
CA GLU A 5 -8.09 15.31 0.81
C GLU A 5 -6.92 14.39 0.43
N ARG A 6 -6.82 13.21 1.04
CA ARG A 6 -5.79 12.22 0.69
C ARG A 6 -5.92 11.73 -0.75
N THR A 7 -7.15 11.50 -1.21
CA THR A 7 -7.41 11.13 -2.61
C THR A 7 -6.93 12.24 -3.57
N LYS A 8 -7.18 13.51 -3.25
CA LYS A 8 -6.70 14.65 -4.06
C LYS A 8 -5.18 14.76 -4.08
N GLU A 9 -4.54 14.63 -2.92
CA GLU A 9 -3.08 14.69 -2.82
C GLU A 9 -2.41 13.57 -3.61
N LEU A 10 -2.92 12.34 -3.49
CA LEU A 10 -2.45 11.20 -4.28
C LEU A 10 -2.70 11.39 -5.77
N ALA A 11 -3.91 11.79 -6.17
CA ALA A 11 -4.23 12.04 -7.58
C ALA A 11 -3.28 13.10 -8.18
N LYS A 12 -2.99 14.17 -7.43
CA LYS A 12 -2.02 15.20 -7.84
C LYS A 12 -0.61 14.63 -7.96
N LYS A 13 -0.18 13.74 -7.05
CA LYS A 13 1.12 13.05 -7.12
C LYS A 13 1.24 12.21 -8.40
N TYR A 14 0.16 11.55 -8.81
CA TYR A 14 0.09 10.76 -10.04
C TYR A 14 -0.23 11.58 -11.29
N LYS A 15 -0.29 12.91 -11.21
CA LYS A 15 -0.69 13.82 -12.31
C LYS A 15 -2.05 13.46 -12.92
N MET A 16 -2.96 12.92 -12.11
CA MET A 16 -4.32 12.59 -12.50
C MET A 16 -5.31 13.57 -11.89
N ASN A 17 -6.39 13.84 -12.59
CA ASN A 17 -7.52 14.60 -12.07
C ASN A 17 -8.53 13.66 -11.39
N LEU A 18 -9.31 14.15 -10.42
CA LEU A 18 -10.29 13.33 -9.71
C LEU A 18 -11.32 12.68 -10.64
N ARG A 19 -11.63 13.34 -11.75
CA ARG A 19 -12.49 12.78 -12.79
C ARG A 19 -11.87 11.58 -13.48
N GLU A 20 -10.57 11.63 -13.78
CA GLU A 20 -9.85 10.50 -14.36
C GLU A 20 -9.73 9.34 -13.36
N VAL A 21 -9.57 9.65 -12.07
CA VAL A 21 -9.60 8.64 -11.01
C VAL A 21 -10.98 7.98 -10.92
N ASN A 22 -12.07 8.74 -11.00
CA ASN A 22 -13.43 8.18 -11.08
C ASN A 22 -13.59 7.26 -12.30
N ASP A 23 -13.19 7.75 -13.48
CA ASP A 23 -13.33 7.00 -14.73
C ASP A 23 -12.50 5.69 -14.69
N LYS A 24 -11.29 5.72 -14.12
CA LYS A 24 -10.43 4.53 -13.92
C LYS A 24 -10.95 3.60 -12.82
N ALA A 25 -11.56 4.14 -11.77
CA ALA A 25 -12.13 3.37 -10.66
C ALA A 25 -13.52 2.80 -11.00
N GLY A 26 -14.05 3.03 -12.21
CA GLY A 26 -15.40 2.62 -12.59
C GLY A 26 -16.49 3.31 -11.78
N LEU A 27 -16.19 4.46 -11.18
CA LEU A 27 -17.12 5.23 -10.37
C LEU A 27 -17.89 6.25 -11.22
N GLY A 28 -19.11 6.58 -10.76
CA GLY A 28 -19.87 7.69 -11.30
C GLY A 28 -19.05 9.00 -11.34
N ARG A 29 -19.27 9.82 -12.37
CA ARG A 29 -18.46 11.01 -12.71
C ARG A 29 -18.14 11.97 -11.56
N ASN A 30 -18.99 12.01 -10.53
CA ASN A 30 -18.88 12.90 -9.37
C ASN A 30 -18.75 12.16 -8.03
N SER A 31 -18.49 10.84 -8.02
CA SER A 31 -18.46 10.04 -6.80
C SER A 31 -17.46 10.55 -5.78
N ILE A 32 -16.20 10.77 -6.17
CA ILE A 32 -15.18 11.31 -5.24
C ILE A 32 -15.54 12.71 -4.71
N TYR A 33 -16.20 13.57 -5.50
CA TYR A 33 -16.62 14.90 -5.02
C TYR A 33 -17.75 14.80 -3.96
N ASN A 34 -18.63 13.80 -4.09
CA ASN A 34 -19.68 13.53 -3.12
C ASN A 34 -19.12 13.05 -1.78
N TRP A 35 -17.86 12.57 -1.75
CA TRP A 35 -17.17 12.24 -0.50
C TRP A 35 -16.86 13.44 0.39
N LYS A 36 -17.25 14.66 -0.01
CA LYS A 36 -17.27 15.83 0.88
C LYS A 36 -18.49 15.84 1.81
N ASN A 37 -19.60 15.25 1.38
CA ASN A 37 -20.89 15.30 2.08
C ASN A 37 -21.36 13.91 2.55
N GLN A 38 -20.93 12.84 1.89
CA GLN A 38 -21.34 11.47 2.17
C GLN A 38 -20.11 10.56 2.29
N ARG A 39 -20.12 9.60 3.23
CA ARG A 39 -19.04 8.62 3.31
C ARG A 39 -19.04 7.68 2.09
N PRO A 40 -17.88 7.40 1.48
CA PRO A 40 -17.77 6.38 0.46
C PRO A 40 -18.18 5.00 0.98
N GLY A 41 -18.78 4.20 0.10
CA GLY A 41 -18.87 2.76 0.32
C GLY A 41 -17.49 2.12 0.26
N ILE A 42 -17.33 0.97 0.93
CA ILE A 42 -16.08 0.21 0.96
C ILE A 42 -15.61 -0.13 -0.46
N ASP A 43 -16.54 -0.52 -1.34
CA ASP A 43 -16.22 -0.87 -2.74
C ASP A 43 -15.66 0.33 -3.52
N ALA A 44 -16.26 1.51 -3.34
CA ALA A 44 -15.80 2.72 -4.01
C ALA A 44 -14.44 3.19 -3.48
N LEU A 45 -14.19 3.01 -2.19
CA LEU A 45 -12.92 3.33 -1.56
C LEU A 45 -11.81 2.39 -2.03
N ASN A 46 -12.10 1.08 -2.14
CA ASN A 46 -11.18 0.08 -2.66
C ASN A 46 -10.83 0.35 -4.13
N ALA A 47 -11.83 0.62 -4.98
CA ALA A 47 -11.59 0.89 -6.40
C ALA A 47 -10.68 2.12 -6.61
N VAL A 48 -10.85 3.18 -5.81
CA VAL A 48 -9.98 4.36 -5.87
C VAL A 48 -8.59 4.05 -5.28
N ALA A 49 -8.53 3.24 -4.24
CA ALA A 49 -7.28 2.81 -3.65
C ALA A 49 -6.43 2.00 -4.66
N ASP A 50 -7.06 1.10 -5.42
CA ASP A 50 -6.40 0.31 -6.47
C ASP A 50 -5.84 1.21 -7.59
N VAL A 51 -6.62 2.20 -8.05
CA VAL A 51 -6.20 3.16 -9.09
C VAL A 51 -5.04 4.06 -8.63
N LEU A 52 -5.01 4.41 -7.34
CA LEU A 52 -3.98 5.27 -6.76
C LEU A 52 -2.84 4.48 -6.10
N HIS A 53 -2.81 3.15 -6.29
CA HIS A 53 -1.84 2.23 -5.68
C HIS A 53 -1.66 2.47 -4.18
N THR A 54 -2.76 2.58 -3.44
CA THR A 54 -2.79 2.83 -1.99
C THR A 54 -3.74 1.86 -1.28
N SER A 55 -3.92 2.00 0.03
CA SER A 55 -4.91 1.22 0.80
C SER A 55 -6.17 2.04 1.08
N ALA A 56 -7.31 1.36 1.13
CA ALA A 56 -8.57 1.96 1.59
C ALA A 56 -8.45 2.50 3.03
N ASP A 57 -7.66 1.84 3.89
CA ASP A 57 -7.38 2.31 5.26
C ASP A 57 -6.55 3.61 5.27
N TYR A 58 -5.65 3.80 4.30
CA TYR A 58 -4.95 5.07 4.14
C TYR A 58 -5.91 6.16 3.68
N LEU A 59 -6.76 5.89 2.69
CA LEU A 59 -7.75 6.88 2.29
C LEU A 59 -8.70 7.21 3.46
N SER A 60 -9.14 6.21 4.24
CA SER A 60 -10.07 6.42 5.35
C SER A 60 -9.46 7.10 6.59
N GLY A 61 -8.17 7.44 6.61
CA GLY A 61 -7.54 8.04 7.78
C GLY A 61 -7.17 7.06 8.90
N LYS A 62 -7.40 5.75 8.72
CA LYS A 62 -7.10 4.73 9.74
C LYS A 62 -5.59 4.46 9.86
N THR A 63 -4.84 4.69 8.79
CA THR A 63 -3.38 4.59 8.78
C THR A 63 -2.75 5.81 8.12
N ASN A 64 -1.54 6.20 8.53
CA ASN A 64 -0.72 7.21 7.85
C ASN A 64 0.20 6.59 6.78
N ASN A 65 0.17 5.27 6.59
CA ASN A 65 1.00 4.61 5.59
C ASN A 65 0.24 4.51 4.25
N PRO A 66 0.69 5.20 3.17
CA PRO A 66 0.04 5.16 1.86
C PRO A 66 0.25 3.85 1.11
N SER A 67 1.18 3.00 1.56
CA SER A 67 1.38 1.70 0.93
C SER A 67 0.14 0.82 1.16
N PRO A 68 -0.33 0.05 0.17
CA PRO A 68 -1.13 -1.12 0.48
C PRO A 68 -0.32 -1.94 1.48
N SER A 69 -0.87 -2.19 2.66
CA SER A 69 -0.31 -3.21 3.54
C SER A 69 -0.23 -4.47 2.68
N PRO A 70 0.96 -5.06 2.47
CA PRO A 70 1.00 -6.36 1.82
C PRO A 70 0.06 -7.25 2.64
N LYS A 71 -0.91 -7.88 1.98
CA LYS A 71 -1.61 -9.03 2.55
C LYS A 71 -0.58 -10.15 2.63
N GLY A 72 0.37 -10.00 3.55
CA GLY A 72 1.22 -11.05 4.07
C GLY A 72 0.61 -11.43 5.41
N ASP A 73 0.30 -12.71 5.52
CA ASP A 73 -0.21 -13.40 6.69
C ASP A 73 0.17 -12.72 8.02
N GLU A 74 -0.86 -12.24 8.74
CA GLU A 74 -1.09 -12.17 10.21
C GLU A 74 0.07 -11.88 11.18
N THR A 75 1.26 -11.57 10.69
CA THR A 75 2.52 -11.45 11.40
C THR A 75 3.31 -10.36 10.70
N GLY A 76 3.02 -9.09 11.00
CA GLY A 76 3.44 -7.86 10.29
C GLY A 76 4.90 -7.76 9.80
N GLY A 77 5.26 -8.61 8.86
CA GLY A 77 6.57 -8.83 8.28
C GLY A 77 6.41 -8.91 6.77
N ILE A 78 7.37 -8.29 6.07
CA ILE A 78 7.38 -8.23 4.62
C ILE A 78 8.33 -9.34 4.16
N SER A 79 7.79 -10.45 3.64
CA SER A 79 8.60 -11.49 3.01
C SER A 79 9.24 -10.94 1.74
N ILE A 80 10.59 -10.93 1.67
CA ILE A 80 11.38 -10.45 0.52
C ILE A 80 11.52 -11.54 -0.57
N ASP A 81 11.01 -12.74 -0.30
CA ASP A 81 11.11 -13.92 -1.17
C ASP A 81 9.88 -14.14 -2.06
N GLY A 82 8.86 -13.27 -1.97
CA GLY A 82 7.66 -13.37 -2.79
C GLY A 82 7.84 -12.74 -4.17
N GLU A 83 7.08 -13.21 -5.17
CA GLU A 83 7.00 -12.63 -6.51
C GLU A 83 6.25 -11.26 -6.55
N VAL A 84 6.23 -10.53 -5.43
CA VAL A 84 5.51 -9.27 -5.31
C VAL A 84 6.49 -8.12 -5.56
N PRO A 85 6.16 -7.15 -6.44
CA PRO A 85 6.99 -5.97 -6.61
C PRO A 85 7.06 -5.16 -5.31
N TYR A 86 8.27 -4.96 -4.79
CA TYR A 86 8.51 -4.14 -3.61
C TYR A 86 8.56 -2.67 -3.98
N PHE A 87 7.97 -1.81 -3.15
CA PHE A 87 7.96 -0.36 -3.37
C PHE A 87 8.59 0.38 -2.19
N TYR A 88 9.43 1.36 -2.50
CA TYR A 88 9.97 2.30 -1.52
C TYR A 88 9.58 3.72 -1.94
N HIS A 89 8.83 4.42 -1.09
CA HIS A 89 8.31 5.77 -1.38
C HIS A 89 7.46 5.89 -2.67
N GLY A 90 6.91 4.77 -3.16
CA GLY A 90 6.15 4.70 -4.41
C GLY A 90 7.01 4.44 -5.66
N TYR A 91 8.31 4.19 -5.49
CA TYR A 91 9.19 3.70 -6.56
C TYR A 91 9.33 2.19 -6.43
N THR A 92 9.23 1.46 -7.55
CA THR A 92 9.58 0.04 -7.59
C THR A 92 11.04 -0.12 -7.23
N ILE A 93 11.33 -0.94 -6.22
CA ILE A 93 12.69 -1.25 -5.82
C ILE A 93 13.28 -2.17 -6.90
N PRO A 94 14.38 -1.78 -7.57
CA PRO A 94 15.02 -2.64 -8.55
C PRO A 94 15.55 -3.93 -7.91
N GLU A 95 15.61 -4.99 -8.69
CA GLU A 95 16.05 -6.31 -8.23
C GLU A 95 17.46 -6.29 -7.62
N ASP A 96 18.36 -5.46 -8.15
CA ASP A 96 19.72 -5.29 -7.62
C ASP A 96 19.73 -4.81 -6.15
N TYR A 97 18.81 -3.92 -5.78
CA TYR A 97 18.70 -3.44 -4.40
C TYR A 97 18.15 -4.53 -3.48
N LEU A 98 17.18 -5.31 -3.96
CA LEU A 98 16.68 -6.48 -3.22
C LEU A 98 17.79 -7.50 -3.00
N ASN A 99 18.64 -7.72 -4.01
CA ASN A 99 19.78 -8.63 -3.91
C ASN A 99 20.81 -8.15 -2.88
N ILE A 100 21.09 -6.85 -2.79
CA ILE A 100 21.95 -6.30 -1.73
C ILE A 100 21.35 -6.59 -0.35
N VAL A 101 20.06 -6.32 -0.18
CA VAL A 101 19.37 -6.57 1.10
C VAL A 101 19.40 -8.06 1.45
N ARG A 102 19.13 -8.95 0.49
CA ARG A 102 19.22 -10.41 0.65
C ARG A 102 20.63 -10.84 1.10
N GLN A 103 21.68 -10.37 0.43
CA GLN A 103 23.06 -10.71 0.78
C GLN A 103 23.44 -10.25 2.20
N LEU A 104 23.01 -9.04 2.59
CA LEU A 104 23.25 -8.53 3.94
C LEU A 104 22.53 -9.38 4.99
N MET A 105 21.26 -9.71 4.75
CA MET A 105 20.47 -10.57 5.62
C MET A 105 21.07 -11.98 5.74
N GLU A 106 21.44 -12.62 4.63
CA GLU A 106 22.10 -13.92 4.62
C GLU A 106 23.43 -13.90 5.39
N ARG A 107 24.23 -12.86 5.20
CA ARG A 107 25.49 -12.68 5.93
C ARG A 107 25.24 -12.59 7.43
N ASP A 108 24.24 -11.82 7.84
CA ASP A 108 23.97 -11.59 9.25
C ASP A 108 23.29 -12.81 9.91
N ILE A 109 22.47 -13.57 9.16
CA ILE A 109 21.97 -14.90 9.56
C ILE A 109 23.14 -15.88 9.74
N LYS A 110 24.08 -15.94 8.77
CA LYS A 110 25.26 -16.81 8.83
C LYS A 110 26.19 -16.46 10.00
N LYS A 111 26.26 -15.18 10.36
CA LYS A 111 27.00 -14.68 11.53
C LYS A 111 26.23 -14.85 12.86
N GLY A 112 24.98 -15.31 12.81
CA GLY A 112 24.13 -15.48 14.00
C GLY A 112 23.68 -14.17 14.64
N LEU A 113 23.77 -13.04 13.94
CA LEU A 113 23.36 -11.72 14.43
C LEU A 113 21.83 -11.56 14.43
N ILE A 114 21.14 -12.34 13.59
CA ILE A 114 19.70 -12.29 13.42
C ILE A 114 19.17 -13.72 13.55
N LYS A 115 18.17 -13.92 14.40
CA LYS A 115 17.47 -15.20 14.55
C LYS A 115 16.17 -15.16 13.75
N ARG A 116 15.82 -16.27 13.11
CA ARG A 116 14.47 -16.42 12.55
C ARG A 116 13.47 -16.30 13.69
N HIS A 117 12.41 -15.53 13.49
CA HIS A 117 11.30 -15.50 14.42
C HIS A 117 10.58 -16.84 14.27
N ASP A 118 10.82 -17.76 15.20
CA ASP A 118 10.18 -19.07 15.23
C ASP A 118 8.82 -18.89 15.88
N ASN A 119 7.75 -18.83 15.08
CA ASN A 119 6.39 -18.73 15.59
C ASN A 119 5.87 -20.12 15.98
N SER A 120 6.57 -20.76 16.91
CA SER A 120 6.17 -22.01 17.55
C SER A 120 5.56 -21.73 18.92
N ARG A 121 4.41 -21.03 18.96
CA ARG A 121 3.42 -20.97 20.07
C ARG A 121 2.39 -19.88 19.73
N SER A 122 1.10 -20.15 19.69
CA SER A 122 0.34 -20.63 20.83
C SER A 122 -0.97 -21.28 20.35
N GLU A 123 -1.26 -22.45 20.91
CA GLU A 123 -2.61 -23.04 21.00
C GLU A 123 -3.58 -22.12 21.75
#